data_AF-A0A972AM01-F1
#
_entry.id   AF-A0A972AM01-F1
#
_cell.length_a   1.000
_cell.length_b   1.000
_cell.length_c   1.000
_cell.angle_alpha   90.00
_cell.angle_beta   90.00
_cell.angle_gamma   90.00
#
_symmetry.space_group_name_H-M   'P 1'
#
loop_
_entity.id
_entity.type
_entity.pdbx_description
1 polymer ?
#
loop_
_entity_poly.entity_id
_entity_poly.type
_entity_poly.pdbx_seq_one_letter_code
_entity_poly.pdbx_strand_id
1 'polypeptide(L)'
;MNIQFMYAANETAKQLIERLTQSELTVQSVETKFMGHDYLDITVLNGPNPLRVLNPTQAMVLAMDEEKAFAVLQVNKLQCLNREEDSINRIYHILVYDLEVISIRVEILGKAARVKYIKENESLKVAQIARRVSILLGLDMVMVEIVLTGKRKWKIAGFDLSPQLRAKDIERLAKKMEKTLFQEEREVKLGADPEFMLVNSRSGKMVAASEFFPKEGIVGCDAIRVPNRQQRPIAEIRPRPERDPQHLILNIRDALRNANRMAPYANVKWVAGSQPFPGFSIGGHIHFSNITLNAGLLRALDNYLGIPIFLIEDQTTAVKRRRRYGKLSEYRNKNHGGFEYRTPGSWLVSREIATAVLCLAKIVVSRYYQLKGNYLNNAEAQQAFYKGDQEYFRAIFPLIWAEIEAIDLFAQYASDISIIPWMINNRIAWNEKADLRKAWKIAVPKKKQAQYIAADDLAASIAELQGERNSSSHTYGGESPPGTTAPGRRSSAQNSPRTTRSSPTPRSQRSIRGIISSSAPPGLYYRSSPVYRDMQINNPDLARVIEPQHIRRTLTTSELITAYPGVTAGY
;
A
#
# COMPACT_ATOMS: atom_id res chain seq x y z
N MET A 1 1.10 -1.73 -24.36
CA MET A 1 1.28 -0.36 -23.82
C MET A 1 2.47 0.28 -24.53
N ASN A 2 2.31 1.43 -25.19
CA ASN A 2 3.41 2.18 -25.80
C ASN A 2 4.24 2.90 -24.73
N ILE A 3 5.52 3.18 -25.01
CA ILE A 3 6.44 3.79 -24.04
C ILE A 3 7.14 4.98 -24.68
N GLN A 4 7.20 6.11 -23.98
CA GLN A 4 8.02 7.27 -24.33
C GLN A 4 8.99 7.59 -23.20
N PHE A 5 10.23 7.93 -23.52
CA PHE A 5 11.23 8.35 -22.54
C PHE A 5 12.31 9.21 -23.16
N MET A 6 12.87 10.12 -22.36
CA MET A 6 14.04 10.91 -22.73
C MET A 6 15.32 10.23 -22.25
N TYR A 7 16.34 10.20 -23.11
CA TYR A 7 17.68 9.71 -22.76
C TYR A 7 18.75 10.61 -23.36
N ALA A 8 19.84 10.90 -22.62
CA ALA A 8 20.93 11.71 -23.15
C ALA A 8 21.45 11.14 -24.48
N ALA A 9 21.81 12.00 -25.44
CA ALA A 9 22.24 11.60 -26.79
C ALA A 9 23.62 10.92 -26.75
N ASN A 10 23.64 9.66 -26.34
CA ASN A 10 24.84 8.91 -26.01
C ASN A 10 24.80 7.48 -26.58
N GLU A 11 25.90 6.74 -26.44
CA GLU A 11 26.04 5.40 -27.02
C GLU A 11 25.01 4.39 -26.51
N THR A 12 24.59 4.52 -25.24
CA THR A 12 23.53 3.67 -24.67
C THR A 12 22.18 3.91 -25.33
N ALA A 13 21.84 5.18 -25.63
CA ALA A 13 20.60 5.49 -26.33
C ALA A 13 20.57 4.88 -27.74
N LYS A 14 21.69 4.99 -28.48
CA LYS A 14 21.81 4.42 -29.84
C LYS A 14 21.64 2.90 -29.83
N GLN A 15 22.35 2.20 -28.94
CA GLN A 15 22.25 0.74 -28.82
C GLN A 15 20.88 0.29 -28.35
N LEU A 16 20.21 1.05 -27.49
CA LEU A 16 18.86 0.74 -27.04
C LEU A 16 17.85 0.89 -28.19
N ILE A 17 17.95 1.94 -29.00
CA ILE A 17 17.13 2.14 -30.22
C ILE A 17 17.35 0.99 -31.20
N GLU A 18 18.61 0.67 -31.50
CA GLU A 18 18.96 -0.43 -32.42
C GLU A 18 18.36 -1.75 -31.91
N ARG A 19 18.56 -2.07 -30.63
CA ARG A 19 18.06 -3.31 -30.04
C ARG A 19 16.55 -3.40 -30.03
N LEU A 20 15.83 -2.31 -29.75
CA LEU A 20 14.36 -2.31 -29.73
C LEU A 20 13.77 -2.37 -31.14
N THR A 21 14.46 -1.80 -32.13
CA THR A 21 14.04 -1.85 -33.55
C THR A 21 14.09 -3.28 -34.10
N GLN A 22 14.99 -4.13 -33.59
CA GLN A 22 15.08 -5.55 -33.98
C GLN A 22 13.87 -6.40 -33.56
N SER A 23 12.99 -5.90 -32.70
CA SER A 23 11.90 -6.68 -32.08
C SER A 23 10.53 -6.48 -32.72
N GLU A 24 10.48 -6.18 -34.03
CA GLU A 24 9.24 -5.84 -34.76
C GLU A 24 8.47 -4.63 -34.18
N LEU A 25 9.13 -3.82 -33.34
CA LEU A 25 8.57 -2.61 -32.74
C LEU A 25 8.84 -1.40 -33.63
N THR A 26 7.92 -0.45 -33.65
CA THR A 26 8.16 0.84 -34.30
C THR A 26 8.82 1.78 -33.30
N VAL A 27 10.07 2.17 -33.56
CA VAL A 27 10.83 3.12 -32.73
C VAL A 27 10.93 4.46 -33.46
N GLN A 28 10.52 5.53 -32.79
CA GLN A 28 10.68 6.90 -33.22
C GLN A 28 11.64 7.60 -32.25
N SER A 29 12.57 8.40 -32.77
CA SER A 29 13.49 9.18 -31.94
C SER A 29 13.62 10.59 -32.51
N VAL A 30 13.46 11.59 -31.64
CA VAL A 30 13.62 13.00 -32.00
C VAL A 30 14.71 13.61 -31.13
N GLU A 31 15.67 14.30 -31.74
CA GLU A 31 16.65 15.08 -31.00
C GLU A 31 15.97 16.28 -30.33
N THR A 32 16.27 16.48 -29.06
CA THR A 32 15.71 17.58 -28.26
C THR A 32 16.75 18.08 -27.26
N LYS A 33 16.52 19.28 -26.72
CA LYS A 33 17.33 19.84 -25.65
C LYS A 33 16.55 19.84 -24.35
N PHE A 34 17.19 19.34 -23.30
CA PHE A 34 16.65 19.38 -21.95
C PHE A 34 17.71 19.91 -20.99
N MET A 35 17.38 21.00 -20.29
CA MET A 35 18.30 21.72 -19.39
C MET A 35 19.65 22.05 -20.05
N GLY A 36 19.65 22.38 -21.35
CA GLY A 36 20.84 22.75 -22.11
C GLY A 36 21.67 21.58 -22.65
N HIS A 37 21.30 20.33 -22.39
CA HIS A 37 21.98 19.13 -22.87
C HIS A 37 21.17 18.45 -23.99
N ASP A 38 21.86 17.75 -24.88
CA ASP A 38 21.25 17.02 -25.99
C ASP A 38 20.68 15.67 -25.52
N TYR A 39 19.41 15.44 -25.84
CA TYR A 39 18.64 14.26 -25.52
C TYR A 39 18.00 13.69 -26.78
N LEU A 40 17.71 12.40 -26.75
CA LEU A 40 16.78 11.73 -27.66
C LEU A 40 15.47 11.52 -26.91
N ASP A 41 14.38 12.05 -27.45
CA ASP A 41 13.02 11.68 -27.06
C ASP A 41 12.62 10.44 -27.86
N ILE A 42 12.61 9.30 -27.18
CA ILE A 42 12.43 7.98 -27.79
C ILE A 42 11.02 7.49 -27.49
N THR A 43 10.25 7.24 -28.54
CA THR A 43 8.91 6.65 -28.47
C THR A 43 8.93 5.26 -29.12
N VAL A 44 8.52 4.26 -28.36
CA VAL A 44 8.44 2.85 -28.78
C VAL A 44 6.97 2.45 -28.84
N LEU A 45 6.53 2.10 -30.05
CA LEU A 45 5.14 1.79 -30.35
C LEU A 45 4.96 0.31 -30.63
N ASN A 46 3.88 -0.24 -30.07
CA ASN A 46 3.34 -1.55 -30.32
C ASN A 46 1.83 -1.40 -30.59
N GLY A 47 1.46 -1.00 -31.81
CA GLY A 47 0.06 -0.81 -32.22
C GLY A 47 -0.67 0.36 -31.52
N PRO A 48 -2.01 0.36 -31.52
CA PRO A 48 -2.85 1.45 -30.98
C PRO A 48 -2.98 1.40 -29.45
N ASN A 49 -1.91 1.00 -28.77
CA ASN A 49 -1.89 0.88 -27.32
C ASN A 49 -1.76 2.26 -26.64
N PRO A 50 -2.22 2.41 -25.40
CA PRO A 50 -2.01 3.65 -24.65
C PRO A 50 -0.53 3.96 -24.47
N LEU A 51 -0.19 5.26 -24.40
CA LEU A 51 1.18 5.73 -24.22
C LEU A 51 1.48 6.00 -22.74
N ARG A 52 2.60 5.46 -22.26
CA ARG A 52 3.16 5.77 -20.95
C ARG A 52 4.48 6.51 -21.09
N VAL A 53 4.59 7.66 -20.42
CA VAL A 53 5.85 8.41 -20.32
C VAL A 53 6.65 7.90 -19.11
N LEU A 54 7.88 7.48 -19.34
CA LEU A 54 8.85 7.15 -18.29
C LEU A 54 9.68 8.39 -17.95
N ASN A 55 9.99 8.54 -16.66
CA ASN A 55 10.68 9.71 -16.13
C ASN A 55 10.03 11.01 -16.61
N PRO A 56 8.79 11.32 -16.18
CA PRO A 56 8.15 12.58 -16.55
C PRO A 56 9.07 13.78 -16.28
N THR A 57 9.02 14.80 -17.14
CA THR A 57 9.95 15.93 -17.11
C THR A 57 10.09 16.58 -15.74
N GLN A 58 8.99 16.72 -14.98
CA GLN A 58 9.00 17.23 -13.61
C GLN A 58 9.92 16.41 -12.68
N ALA A 59 9.89 15.07 -12.78
CA ALA A 59 10.74 14.17 -12.01
C ALA A 59 12.21 14.25 -12.44
N MET A 60 12.48 14.43 -13.74
CA MET A 60 13.84 14.66 -14.22
C MET A 60 14.41 15.98 -13.69
N VAL A 61 13.63 17.08 -13.74
CA VAL A 61 14.04 18.38 -13.18
C VAL A 61 14.35 18.25 -11.69
N LEU A 62 13.47 17.59 -10.92
CA LEU A 62 13.72 17.34 -9.49
C LEU A 62 15.03 16.58 -9.26
N ALA A 63 15.27 15.52 -10.03
CA ALA A 63 16.43 14.66 -9.84
C ALA A 63 17.76 15.31 -10.26
N MET A 64 17.74 16.27 -11.19
CA MET A 64 18.91 17.04 -11.61
C MET A 64 19.29 18.16 -10.63
N ASP A 65 18.35 18.58 -9.77
CA ASP A 65 18.61 19.50 -8.67
C ASP A 65 18.94 18.69 -7.41
N GLU A 66 20.24 18.47 -7.15
CA GLU A 66 20.70 17.61 -6.06
C GLU A 66 20.15 18.05 -4.69
N GLU A 67 20.08 19.36 -4.43
CA GLU A 67 19.58 19.91 -3.18
C GLU A 67 18.10 19.55 -2.99
N LYS A 68 17.26 19.79 -4.00
CA LYS A 68 15.83 19.45 -3.95
C LYS A 68 15.59 17.94 -3.89
N ALA A 69 16.32 17.17 -4.67
CA ALA A 69 16.25 15.71 -4.62
C ALA A 69 16.61 15.18 -3.23
N PHE A 70 17.70 15.67 -2.64
CA PHE A 70 18.12 15.25 -1.30
C PHE A 70 17.13 15.69 -0.23
N ALA A 71 16.50 16.86 -0.35
CA ALA A 71 15.44 17.29 0.56
C ALA A 71 14.26 16.30 0.56
N VAL A 72 13.82 15.81 -0.62
CA VAL A 72 12.79 14.76 -0.74
C VAL A 72 13.22 13.48 -0.01
N LEU A 73 14.46 13.04 -0.22
CA LEU A 73 14.98 11.82 0.40
C LEU A 73 15.09 11.95 1.92
N GLN A 74 15.52 13.11 2.43
CA GLN A 74 15.67 13.38 3.86
C GLN A 74 14.31 13.41 4.58
N VAL A 75 13.28 13.99 3.98
CA VAL A 75 11.88 13.91 4.50
C VAL A 75 11.46 12.45 4.70
N ASN A 76 11.93 11.55 3.84
CA ASN A 76 11.68 10.11 3.91
C ASN A 76 12.69 9.33 4.76
N LYS A 77 13.54 10.03 5.52
CA LYS A 77 14.55 9.45 6.43
C LYS A 77 15.59 8.59 5.71
N LEU A 78 15.87 8.90 4.45
CA LEU A 78 16.99 8.32 3.71
C LEU A 78 18.23 9.20 3.92
N GLN A 79 19.37 8.57 4.21
CA GLN A 79 20.61 9.28 4.50
C GLN A 79 21.30 9.66 3.19
N CYS A 80 21.59 10.95 3.00
CA CYS A 80 22.35 11.44 1.85
C CYS A 80 23.82 11.65 2.25
N LEU A 81 24.72 11.51 1.29
CA LEU A 81 26.16 11.64 1.46
C LEU A 81 26.52 13.09 1.81
N ASN A 82 27.35 13.27 2.83
CA ASN A 82 28.05 14.54 3.05
C ASN A 82 29.52 14.32 2.65
N ARG A 83 29.92 14.89 1.51
CA ARG A 83 31.26 14.69 0.93
C ARG A 83 32.39 15.24 1.82
N GLU A 84 32.10 16.21 2.69
CA GLU A 84 33.09 16.81 3.59
C GLU A 84 33.37 15.91 4.82
N GLU A 85 32.37 15.15 5.27
CA GLU A 85 32.46 14.39 6.53
C GLU A 85 32.61 12.87 6.34
N ASP A 86 32.17 12.34 5.21
CA ASP A 86 32.08 10.89 4.98
C ASP A 86 33.26 10.36 4.17
N SER A 87 34.05 9.48 4.78
CA SER A 87 34.95 8.61 4.03
C SER A 87 34.18 7.50 3.33
N ILE A 88 34.53 7.21 2.07
CA ILE A 88 33.84 6.22 1.23
C ILE A 88 34.69 4.95 1.14
N ASN A 89 34.10 3.79 1.47
CA ASN A 89 34.76 2.50 1.32
C ASN A 89 34.36 1.78 0.03
N ARG A 90 33.08 1.91 -0.35
CA ARG A 90 32.50 1.23 -1.52
C ARG A 90 31.43 2.11 -2.15
N ILE A 91 31.34 2.04 -3.47
CA ILE A 91 30.31 2.69 -4.27
C ILE A 91 29.50 1.60 -4.95
N TYR A 92 28.18 1.74 -4.92
CA TYR A 92 27.23 0.86 -5.58
C TYR A 92 26.48 1.71 -6.61
N HIS A 93 26.51 1.28 -7.87
CA HIS A 93 25.66 1.82 -8.93
C HIS A 93 24.56 0.79 -9.21
N ILE A 94 23.31 1.17 -8.93
CA ILE A 94 22.15 0.30 -9.06
C ILE A 94 21.24 0.82 -10.15
N LEU A 95 21.16 0.10 -11.28
CA LEU A 95 20.23 0.42 -12.35
C LEU A 95 18.85 -0.12 -11.99
N VAL A 96 17.88 0.77 -11.87
CA VAL A 96 16.48 0.46 -11.58
C VAL A 96 15.63 0.79 -12.79
N TYR A 97 14.71 -0.10 -13.14
CA TYR A 97 13.63 0.13 -14.10
C TYR A 97 12.33 -0.48 -13.53
N ASP A 98 11.29 0.34 -13.38
CA ASP A 98 9.97 -0.11 -12.91
C ASP A 98 9.99 -0.95 -11.62
N LEU A 99 10.78 -0.48 -10.64
CA LEU A 99 11.00 -1.14 -9.35
C LEU A 99 11.78 -2.45 -9.43
N GLU A 100 12.23 -2.87 -10.61
CA GLU A 100 13.15 -3.99 -10.78
C GLU A 100 14.60 -3.50 -10.83
N VAL A 101 15.50 -4.28 -10.22
CA VAL A 101 16.94 -4.01 -10.30
C VAL A 101 17.51 -4.76 -11.50
N ILE A 102 18.02 -4.01 -12.48
CA ILE A 102 18.58 -4.55 -13.73
C ILE A 102 20.02 -5.02 -13.50
N SER A 103 20.80 -4.21 -12.79
CA SER A 103 22.18 -4.53 -12.43
C SER A 103 22.63 -3.81 -11.15
N ILE A 104 23.62 -4.40 -10.49
CA ILE A 104 24.33 -3.78 -9.36
C ILE A 104 25.83 -3.88 -9.65
N ARG A 105 26.45 -2.74 -9.94
CA ARG A 105 27.91 -2.59 -10.09
C ARG A 105 28.46 -2.07 -8.77
N VAL A 106 29.50 -2.71 -8.25
CA VAL A 106 30.14 -2.36 -7.00
C VAL A 106 31.60 -2.03 -7.25
N GLU A 107 32.00 -0.84 -6.83
CA GLU A 107 33.38 -0.41 -6.77
C GLU A 107 33.87 -0.46 -5.32
N ILE A 108 34.98 -1.14 -5.08
CA ILE A 108 35.64 -1.14 -3.78
C ILE A 108 36.83 -0.20 -3.88
N LEU A 109 36.93 0.75 -2.96
CA LEU A 109 38.01 1.75 -2.94
C LEU A 109 39.15 1.30 -2.01
N GLY A 110 40.37 1.81 -2.24
CA GLY A 110 41.57 1.53 -1.45
C GLY A 110 42.59 0.63 -2.15
N LYS A 111 43.54 0.07 -1.38
CA LYS A 111 44.70 -0.70 -1.90
C LYS A 111 44.34 -1.94 -2.72
N ALA A 112 43.14 -2.50 -2.53
CA ALA A 112 42.60 -3.64 -3.28
C ALA A 112 41.40 -3.21 -4.14
N ALA A 113 41.56 -2.09 -4.87
CA ALA A 113 40.52 -1.54 -5.71
C ALA A 113 40.06 -2.58 -6.73
N ARG A 114 38.75 -2.82 -6.78
CA ARG A 114 38.16 -3.77 -7.72
C ARG A 114 36.73 -3.41 -8.03
N VAL A 115 36.33 -3.67 -9.26
CA VAL A 115 34.97 -3.52 -9.75
C VAL A 115 34.37 -4.90 -9.96
N LYS A 116 33.16 -5.12 -9.47
CA LYS A 116 32.41 -6.36 -9.72
C LYS A 116 30.93 -6.10 -9.89
N TYR A 117 30.23 -7.05 -10.51
CA TYR A 117 28.78 -7.07 -10.56
C TYR A 117 28.26 -8.13 -9.61
N ILE A 118 27.22 -7.78 -8.85
CA ILE A 118 26.60 -8.69 -7.87
C ILE A 118 25.13 -8.91 -8.20
N LYS A 119 24.58 -10.02 -7.71
CA LYS A 119 23.14 -10.26 -7.75
C LYS A 119 22.43 -9.49 -6.63
N GLU A 120 21.15 -9.24 -6.81
CA GLU A 120 20.34 -8.53 -5.82
C GLU A 120 20.35 -9.22 -4.43
N ASN A 121 20.27 -10.55 -4.39
CA ASN A 121 20.27 -11.32 -3.14
C ASN A 121 21.59 -11.18 -2.34
N GLU A 122 22.69 -10.76 -2.98
CA GLU A 122 23.95 -10.46 -2.30
C GLU A 122 23.90 -9.12 -1.55
N SER A 123 22.98 -8.22 -1.89
CA SER A 123 22.80 -6.94 -1.20
C SER A 123 21.36 -6.42 -1.31
N LEU A 124 20.43 -7.10 -0.64
CA LEU A 124 19.01 -6.71 -0.62
C LEU A 124 18.80 -5.27 -0.12
N LYS A 125 19.65 -4.82 0.81
CA LYS A 125 19.51 -3.49 1.42
C LYS A 125 19.72 -2.35 0.42
N VAL A 126 20.74 -2.42 -0.45
CA VAL A 126 20.99 -1.36 -1.44
C VAL A 126 19.95 -1.38 -2.54
N ALA A 127 19.50 -2.57 -2.95
CA ALA A 127 18.41 -2.73 -3.91
C ALA A 127 17.10 -2.09 -3.39
N GLN A 128 16.75 -2.32 -2.11
CA GLN A 128 15.58 -1.69 -1.48
C GLN A 128 15.71 -0.16 -1.40
N ILE A 129 16.90 0.36 -1.07
CA ILE A 129 17.14 1.82 -1.04
C ILE A 129 16.99 2.40 -2.45
N ALA A 130 17.60 1.79 -3.47
CA ALA A 130 17.53 2.28 -4.84
C ALA A 130 16.09 2.34 -5.39
N ARG A 131 15.27 1.29 -5.15
CA ARG A 131 13.83 1.31 -5.48
C ARG A 131 13.07 2.42 -4.76
N ARG A 132 13.39 2.61 -3.48
CA ARG A 132 12.76 3.65 -2.66
C ARG A 132 13.12 5.05 -3.20
N VAL A 133 14.37 5.25 -3.58
CA VAL A 133 14.83 6.50 -4.22
C VAL A 133 14.09 6.75 -5.53
N SER A 134 14.07 5.76 -6.43
CA SER A 134 13.46 5.95 -7.76
C SER A 134 12.00 6.40 -7.63
N ILE A 135 11.21 5.73 -6.78
CA ILE A 135 9.80 6.06 -6.66
C ILE A 135 9.54 7.39 -5.95
N LEU A 136 10.32 7.74 -4.93
CA LEU A 136 10.16 9.00 -4.19
C LEU A 136 10.52 10.22 -5.04
N LEU A 137 11.47 10.08 -5.96
CA LEU A 137 11.83 11.12 -6.93
C LEU A 137 10.92 11.11 -8.16
N GLY A 138 10.00 10.15 -8.25
CA GLY A 138 9.06 10.01 -9.35
C GLY A 138 9.67 9.44 -10.65
N LEU A 139 10.81 8.76 -10.54
CA LEU A 139 11.55 8.17 -11.65
C LEU A 139 11.14 6.70 -11.87
N ASP A 140 11.02 6.33 -13.14
CA ASP A 140 10.76 4.97 -13.60
C ASP A 140 12.07 4.23 -13.94
N MET A 141 13.06 4.95 -14.46
CA MET A 141 14.37 4.43 -14.86
C MET A 141 15.48 5.34 -14.36
N VAL A 142 16.40 4.79 -13.55
CA VAL A 142 17.50 5.58 -12.98
C VAL A 142 18.64 4.68 -12.52
N MET A 143 19.87 5.15 -12.65
CA MET A 143 21.01 4.59 -11.92
C MET A 143 21.18 5.34 -10.60
N VAL A 144 20.99 4.66 -9.48
CA VAL A 144 21.18 5.24 -8.15
C VAL A 144 22.58 4.92 -7.65
N GLU A 145 23.32 5.95 -7.24
CA GLU A 145 24.59 5.80 -6.56
C GLU A 145 24.39 5.74 -5.05
N ILE A 146 24.82 4.64 -4.43
CA ILE A 146 24.77 4.42 -2.98
C ILE A 146 26.17 4.07 -2.50
N VAL A 147 26.64 4.76 -1.47
CA VAL A 147 27.93 4.50 -0.87
C VAL A 147 27.81 3.80 0.48
N LEU A 148 28.81 2.97 0.79
CA LEU A 148 29.06 2.48 2.14
C LEU A 148 30.20 3.29 2.74
N THR A 149 29.90 4.06 3.78
CA THR A 149 30.89 4.93 4.42
C THR A 149 31.86 4.17 5.33
N GLY A 150 32.95 4.83 5.76
CA GLY A 150 33.87 4.37 6.81
C GLY A 150 33.16 3.93 8.08
N LYS A 151 32.08 4.63 8.45
CA LYS A 151 31.22 4.36 9.61
C LYS A 151 30.17 3.24 9.34
N ARG A 152 30.31 2.50 8.24
CA ARG A 152 29.41 1.40 7.81
C ARG A 152 27.95 1.82 7.65
N LYS A 153 27.71 3.07 7.24
CA LYS A 153 26.37 3.59 6.93
C LYS A 153 26.16 3.62 5.43
N TRP A 154 24.95 3.30 5.00
CA TRP A 154 24.50 3.45 3.62
C TRP A 154 24.05 4.88 3.40
N LYS A 155 24.62 5.55 2.39
CA LYS A 155 24.24 6.91 2.02
C LYS A 155 24.02 7.02 0.52
N ILE A 156 23.01 7.78 0.11
CA ILE A 156 22.75 8.11 -1.29
C ILE A 156 23.73 9.19 -1.70
N ALA A 157 24.44 8.98 -2.82
CA ALA A 157 25.47 9.91 -3.31
C ALA A 157 25.07 10.64 -4.58
N GLY A 158 24.12 10.12 -5.37
CA GLY A 158 23.65 10.77 -6.58
C GLY A 158 22.77 9.85 -7.43
N PHE A 159 22.34 10.39 -8.57
CA PHE A 159 21.47 9.71 -9.53
C PHE A 159 21.95 10.05 -10.94
N ASP A 160 21.95 9.06 -11.82
CA ASP A 160 22.20 9.26 -13.24
C ASP A 160 20.97 8.80 -14.03
N LEU A 161 20.36 9.75 -14.73
CA LEU A 161 19.14 9.57 -15.51
C LEU A 161 19.40 8.95 -16.89
N SER A 162 20.65 8.95 -17.36
CA SER A 162 21.05 8.46 -18.69
C SER A 162 22.44 7.82 -18.67
N PRO A 163 22.67 6.81 -17.81
CA PRO A 163 23.99 6.24 -17.57
C PRO A 163 24.57 5.55 -18.81
N GLN A 164 25.89 5.54 -18.93
CA GLN A 164 26.55 4.65 -19.89
C GLN A 164 26.46 3.20 -19.40
N LEU A 165 25.75 2.36 -20.16
CA LEU A 165 25.50 0.96 -19.82
C LEU A 165 26.36 0.02 -20.67
N ARG A 166 26.75 -1.11 -20.08
CA ARG A 166 27.33 -2.22 -20.83
C ARG A 166 26.24 -2.93 -21.65
N ALA A 167 26.62 -3.52 -22.78
CA ALA A 167 25.71 -4.26 -23.67
C ALA A 167 24.78 -5.26 -22.95
N LYS A 168 25.30 -5.99 -21.94
CA LYS A 168 24.49 -6.95 -21.15
C LYS A 168 23.37 -6.30 -20.34
N ASP A 169 23.57 -5.07 -19.85
CA ASP A 169 22.56 -4.36 -19.07
C ASP A 169 21.55 -3.68 -20.01
N ILE A 170 21.99 -3.22 -21.19
CA ILE A 170 21.11 -2.75 -22.28
C ILE A 170 20.17 -3.86 -22.72
N GLU A 171 20.69 -5.07 -22.99
CA GLU A 171 19.86 -6.22 -23.37
C GLU A 171 18.81 -6.55 -22.30
N ARG A 172 19.19 -6.48 -21.02
CA ARG A 172 18.26 -6.73 -19.92
C ARG A 172 17.19 -5.64 -19.82
N LEU A 173 17.57 -4.38 -20.00
CA LEU A 173 16.66 -3.25 -20.00
C LEU A 173 15.67 -3.34 -21.17
N ALA A 174 16.16 -3.59 -22.39
CA ALA A 174 15.34 -3.76 -23.58
C ALA A 174 14.32 -4.89 -23.41
N LYS A 175 14.74 -6.07 -22.91
CA LYS A 175 13.80 -7.17 -22.60
C LYS A 175 12.72 -6.80 -21.60
N LYS A 176 13.03 -5.93 -20.63
CA LYS A 176 12.04 -5.45 -19.66
C LYS A 176 11.07 -4.45 -20.27
N MET A 177 11.55 -3.56 -21.13
CA MET A 177 10.70 -2.66 -21.91
C MET A 177 9.78 -3.44 -22.86
N GLU A 178 10.30 -4.42 -23.59
CA GLU A 178 9.52 -5.34 -24.44
C GLU A 178 8.40 -6.02 -23.65
N LYS A 179 8.71 -6.57 -22.47
CA LYS A 179 7.69 -7.19 -21.62
C LYS A 179 6.54 -6.23 -21.29
N THR A 180 6.83 -4.94 -21.05
CA THR A 180 5.81 -3.92 -20.83
C THR A 180 5.04 -3.59 -22.12
N LEU A 181 5.74 -3.53 -23.26
CA LEU A 181 5.16 -3.22 -24.57
C LEU A 181 4.15 -4.30 -25.02
N PHE A 182 4.51 -5.57 -24.86
CA PHE A 182 3.70 -6.73 -25.22
C PHE A 182 2.70 -7.16 -24.12
N GLN A 183 2.60 -6.40 -23.03
CA GLN A 183 1.63 -6.73 -21.99
C GLN A 183 0.20 -6.51 -22.49
N GLU A 184 -0.59 -7.58 -22.50
CA GLU A 184 -2.02 -7.54 -22.80
C GLU A 184 -2.78 -6.74 -21.72
N GLU A 185 -3.71 -5.90 -22.18
CA GLU A 185 -4.65 -5.26 -21.27
C GLU A 185 -5.69 -6.30 -20.82
N ARG A 186 -5.79 -6.47 -19.52
CA ARG A 186 -6.76 -7.37 -18.88
C ARG A 186 -7.56 -6.57 -17.89
N GLU A 187 -8.84 -6.92 -17.76
CA GLU A 187 -9.69 -6.28 -16.79
C GLU A 187 -9.14 -6.48 -15.36
N VAL A 188 -8.85 -5.37 -14.69
CA VAL A 188 -8.28 -5.37 -13.35
C VAL A 188 -9.27 -5.99 -12.37
N LYS A 189 -8.78 -6.96 -11.59
CA LYS A 189 -9.54 -7.58 -10.51
C LYS A 189 -9.07 -7.02 -9.17
N LEU A 190 -10.04 -6.62 -8.34
CA LEU A 190 -9.82 -6.05 -7.01
C LEU A 190 -9.97 -7.14 -5.94
N GLY A 191 -9.05 -7.15 -5.00
CA GLY A 191 -9.19 -7.79 -3.69
C GLY A 191 -8.98 -6.76 -2.60
N ALA A 192 -9.20 -7.15 -1.35
CA ALA A 192 -8.88 -6.31 -0.21
C ALA A 192 -8.63 -7.17 1.03
N ASP A 193 -7.82 -6.66 1.95
CA ASP A 193 -7.66 -7.22 3.30
C ASP A 193 -7.72 -6.12 4.37
N PRO A 194 -8.86 -5.41 4.51
CA PRO A 194 -8.96 -4.32 5.46
C PRO A 194 -9.01 -4.83 6.91
N GLU A 195 -8.30 -4.10 7.76
CA GLU A 195 -8.10 -4.43 9.16
C GLU A 195 -9.02 -3.62 10.08
N PHE A 196 -9.34 -4.17 11.26
CA PHE A 196 -10.08 -3.47 12.31
C PHE A 196 -9.66 -3.99 13.70
N MET A 197 -10.03 -3.25 14.74
CA MET A 197 -9.72 -3.61 16.13
C MET A 197 -10.98 -3.67 16.98
N LEU A 198 -10.88 -4.36 18.13
CA LEU A 198 -11.98 -4.56 19.06
C LEU A 198 -11.76 -3.76 20.34
N VAL A 199 -12.83 -3.12 20.82
CA VAL A 199 -12.82 -2.27 22.02
C VAL A 199 -13.94 -2.72 22.96
N ASN A 200 -13.64 -2.92 24.23
CA ASN A 200 -14.69 -3.06 25.24
C ASN A 200 -15.33 -1.70 25.47
N SER A 201 -16.59 -1.53 25.09
CA SER A 201 -17.28 -0.23 25.13
C SER A 201 -17.54 0.30 26.54
N ARG A 202 -17.46 -0.56 27.57
CA ARG A 202 -17.62 -0.14 28.97
C ARG A 202 -16.32 0.36 29.57
N SER A 203 -15.20 -0.33 29.31
CA SER A 203 -13.91 -0.01 29.91
C SER A 203 -12.99 0.82 29.01
N GLY A 204 -13.31 0.93 27.72
CA GLY A 204 -12.45 1.55 26.71
C GLY A 204 -11.19 0.75 26.37
N LYS A 205 -11.02 -0.45 26.95
CA LYS A 205 -9.81 -1.27 26.76
C LYS A 205 -9.89 -2.06 25.46
N MET A 206 -8.72 -2.25 24.83
CA MET A 206 -8.54 -3.13 23.68
C MET A 206 -8.92 -4.58 24.05
N VAL A 207 -9.61 -5.25 23.15
CA VAL A 207 -9.88 -6.69 23.20
C VAL A 207 -9.10 -7.33 22.06
N ALA A 208 -8.41 -8.45 22.30
CA ALA A 208 -7.62 -9.06 21.25
C ALA A 208 -8.53 -9.74 20.21
N ALA A 209 -8.29 -9.49 18.93
CA ALA A 209 -9.01 -10.14 17.83
C ALA A 209 -8.97 -11.68 17.92
N SER A 210 -7.82 -12.24 18.35
CA SER A 210 -7.64 -13.68 18.55
C SER A 210 -8.50 -14.29 19.67
N GLU A 211 -9.23 -13.49 20.46
CA GLU A 211 -10.22 -14.01 21.40
C GLU A 211 -11.48 -14.51 20.68
N PHE A 212 -11.75 -14.04 19.46
CA PHE A 212 -12.94 -14.41 18.68
C PHE A 212 -12.63 -14.97 17.30
N PHE A 213 -11.53 -14.54 16.68
CA PHE A 213 -11.23 -14.87 15.29
C PHE A 213 -10.05 -15.83 15.18
N PRO A 214 -10.08 -16.78 14.21
CA PRO A 214 -8.94 -17.63 13.92
C PRO A 214 -7.78 -16.82 13.34
N LYS A 215 -6.64 -17.47 13.14
CA LYS A 215 -5.48 -16.84 12.49
C LYS A 215 -5.77 -16.53 11.02
N GLU A 216 -6.26 -17.53 10.28
CA GLU A 216 -6.47 -17.49 8.83
C GLU A 216 -7.97 -17.59 8.49
N GLY A 217 -8.32 -17.31 7.24
CA GLY A 217 -9.67 -17.41 6.72
C GLY A 217 -10.24 -16.07 6.26
N ILE A 218 -11.51 -16.10 5.81
CA ILE A 218 -12.28 -14.91 5.38
C ILE A 218 -12.35 -13.86 6.50
N VAL A 219 -12.39 -14.32 7.74
CA VAL A 219 -12.23 -13.49 8.93
C VAL A 219 -11.09 -14.11 9.71
N GLY A 220 -10.05 -13.35 9.99
CA GLY A 220 -8.94 -13.83 10.77
C GLY A 220 -8.21 -12.72 11.49
N CYS A 221 -6.95 -12.99 11.83
CA CYS A 221 -6.08 -12.05 12.52
C CYS A 221 -4.87 -11.71 11.64
N ASP A 222 -4.37 -10.50 11.79
CA ASP A 222 -3.07 -10.14 11.21
C ASP A 222 -1.90 -10.88 11.93
N ALA A 223 -0.73 -10.88 11.29
CA ALA A 223 0.52 -11.42 11.77
C ALA A 223 1.07 -10.72 13.03
N ILE A 224 0.68 -9.47 13.32
CA ILE A 224 1.11 -8.72 14.52
C ILE A 224 0.66 -9.40 15.81
N ARG A 225 1.56 -9.41 16.80
CA ARG A 225 1.33 -9.94 18.15
C ARG A 225 1.50 -8.85 19.19
N VAL A 226 0.78 -8.99 20.30
CA VAL A 226 1.06 -8.19 21.50
C VAL A 226 2.46 -8.57 22.03
N PRO A 227 3.32 -7.59 22.40
CA PRO A 227 4.64 -7.90 22.95
C PRO A 227 4.55 -8.89 24.11
N ASN A 228 5.40 -9.93 24.09
CA ASN A 228 5.46 -10.99 25.10
C ASN A 228 4.16 -11.80 25.28
N ARG A 229 3.25 -11.79 24.31
CA ARG A 229 2.04 -12.61 24.30
C ARG A 229 1.80 -13.23 22.93
N GLN A 230 1.04 -14.33 22.90
CA GLN A 230 0.62 -14.96 21.65
C GLN A 230 -0.62 -14.30 21.02
N GLN A 231 -1.31 -13.44 21.79
CA GLN A 231 -2.52 -12.75 21.36
C GLN A 231 -2.27 -11.86 20.13
N ARG A 232 -3.23 -11.90 19.20
CA ARG A 232 -3.24 -11.08 17.98
C ARG A 232 -4.30 -10.00 18.13
N PRO A 233 -3.93 -8.72 18.19
CA PRO A 233 -4.87 -7.65 18.54
C PRO A 233 -5.69 -7.14 17.34
N ILE A 234 -5.24 -7.42 16.11
CA ILE A 234 -5.81 -6.86 14.88
C ILE A 234 -6.59 -7.96 14.15
N ALA A 235 -7.84 -7.65 13.84
CA ALA A 235 -8.70 -8.47 12.99
C ALA A 235 -8.53 -8.03 11.53
N GLU A 236 -8.61 -8.98 10.60
CA GLU A 236 -8.51 -8.75 9.16
C GLU A 236 -9.62 -9.54 8.46
N ILE A 237 -10.38 -8.88 7.58
CA ILE A 237 -11.30 -9.59 6.68
C ILE A 237 -10.63 -9.77 5.31
N ARG A 238 -10.87 -10.92 4.67
CA ARG A 238 -10.29 -11.30 3.37
C ARG A 238 -11.43 -11.72 2.43
N PRO A 239 -12.27 -10.76 1.99
CA PRO A 239 -13.38 -11.02 1.07
C PRO A 239 -12.91 -11.70 -0.22
N ARG A 240 -13.84 -12.39 -0.88
CA ARG A 240 -13.60 -12.92 -2.23
C ARG A 240 -13.34 -11.75 -3.19
N PRO A 241 -12.27 -11.79 -4.01
CA PRO A 241 -11.93 -10.72 -4.93
C PRO A 241 -12.89 -10.67 -6.13
N GLU A 242 -13.16 -9.47 -6.63
CA GLU A 242 -14.12 -9.19 -7.70
C GLU A 242 -13.60 -8.18 -8.71
N ARG A 243 -14.17 -8.20 -9.92
CA ARG A 243 -13.81 -7.21 -10.97
C ARG A 243 -14.55 -5.90 -10.81
N ASP A 244 -15.80 -5.99 -10.38
CA ASP A 244 -16.65 -4.85 -10.05
C ASP A 244 -16.48 -4.48 -8.57
N PRO A 245 -16.09 -3.24 -8.23
CA PRO A 245 -15.95 -2.79 -6.84
C PRO A 245 -17.26 -2.90 -6.04
N GLN A 246 -18.43 -2.75 -6.66
CA GLN A 246 -19.71 -2.86 -5.96
C GLN A 246 -19.97 -4.29 -5.49
N HIS A 247 -19.64 -5.30 -6.30
CA HIS A 247 -19.69 -6.70 -5.89
C HIS A 247 -18.67 -7.03 -4.79
N LEU A 248 -17.46 -6.44 -4.85
CA LEU A 248 -16.48 -6.58 -3.77
C LEU A 248 -17.01 -6.04 -2.43
N ILE A 249 -17.76 -4.94 -2.45
CA ILE A 249 -18.42 -4.39 -1.24
C ILE A 249 -19.45 -5.36 -0.66
N LEU A 250 -20.19 -6.09 -1.49
CA LEU A 250 -21.10 -7.13 -1.00
C LEU A 250 -20.32 -8.26 -0.31
N ASN A 251 -19.21 -8.71 -0.89
CA ASN A 251 -18.35 -9.72 -0.29
C ASN A 251 -17.73 -9.24 1.04
N ILE A 252 -17.36 -7.97 1.15
CA ILE A 252 -16.91 -7.35 2.40
C ILE A 252 -18.01 -7.38 3.45
N ARG A 253 -19.23 -6.99 3.09
CA ARG A 253 -20.38 -7.01 4.01
C ARG A 253 -20.64 -8.42 4.53
N ASP A 254 -20.53 -9.44 3.68
CA ASP A 254 -20.75 -10.82 4.09
C ASP A 254 -19.61 -11.34 4.98
N ALA A 255 -18.36 -10.96 4.72
CA ALA A 255 -17.24 -11.22 5.63
C ALA A 255 -17.45 -10.58 7.02
N LEU A 256 -17.92 -9.32 7.07
CA LEU A 256 -18.25 -8.66 8.33
C LEU A 256 -19.43 -9.32 9.07
N ARG A 257 -20.44 -9.82 8.34
CA ARG A 257 -21.53 -10.61 8.94
C ARG A 257 -21.00 -11.91 9.54
N ASN A 258 -20.10 -12.61 8.86
CA ASN A 258 -19.44 -13.80 9.40
C ASN A 258 -18.68 -13.46 10.67
N ALA A 259 -17.88 -12.40 10.67
CA ALA A 259 -17.18 -11.92 11.86
C ALA A 259 -18.18 -11.61 12.99
N ASN A 260 -19.37 -11.08 12.68
CA ASN A 260 -20.33 -10.67 13.69
C ASN A 260 -21.02 -11.88 14.33
N ARG A 261 -21.14 -13.01 13.62
CA ARG A 261 -21.58 -14.27 14.22
C ARG A 261 -20.55 -14.79 15.23
N MET A 262 -19.26 -14.61 14.95
CA MET A 262 -18.16 -15.05 15.83
C MET A 262 -17.96 -14.14 17.05
N ALA A 263 -18.22 -12.83 16.90
CA ALA A 263 -18.15 -11.84 17.98
C ALA A 263 -19.45 -11.02 18.10
N PRO A 264 -20.59 -11.62 18.50
CA PRO A 264 -21.92 -11.00 18.48
C PRO A 264 -22.17 -10.04 19.65
N TYR A 265 -21.13 -9.63 20.36
CA TYR A 265 -21.25 -8.95 21.65
C TYR A 265 -21.46 -7.43 21.49
N ALA A 266 -22.56 -6.92 22.06
CA ALA A 266 -22.90 -5.49 22.02
C ALA A 266 -21.92 -4.60 22.82
N ASN A 267 -21.23 -5.17 23.82
CA ASN A 267 -20.20 -4.46 24.58
C ASN A 267 -18.81 -4.54 23.94
N VAL A 268 -18.65 -5.21 22.80
CA VAL A 268 -17.40 -5.27 22.04
C VAL A 268 -17.61 -4.47 20.77
N LYS A 269 -17.12 -3.24 20.75
CA LYS A 269 -17.20 -2.30 19.64
C LYS A 269 -16.09 -2.57 18.63
N TRP A 270 -16.40 -2.46 17.35
CA TRP A 270 -15.41 -2.66 16.28
C TRP A 270 -15.03 -1.31 15.68
N VAL A 271 -13.73 -1.02 15.63
CA VAL A 271 -13.20 0.28 15.19
C VAL A 271 -12.20 0.09 14.05
N ALA A 272 -12.34 0.91 13.01
CA ALA A 272 -11.44 0.97 11.86
C ALA A 272 -10.69 2.33 11.87
N GLY A 273 -10.09 2.73 10.74
CA GLY A 273 -9.30 3.95 10.62
C GLY A 273 -7.79 3.68 10.60
N SER A 274 -6.99 4.64 11.08
CA SER A 274 -5.53 4.59 10.94
C SER A 274 -4.83 3.94 12.14
N GLN A 275 -5.14 4.36 13.35
CA GLN A 275 -4.48 3.84 14.55
C GLN A 275 -5.38 3.89 15.80
N PRO A 276 -6.38 3.00 15.90
CA PRO A 276 -7.34 3.03 17.01
C PRO A 276 -6.71 2.92 18.41
N PHE A 277 -5.58 2.20 18.52
CA PHE A 277 -4.82 2.09 19.76
C PHE A 277 -3.34 2.45 19.56
N PRO A 278 -2.70 3.12 20.54
CA PRO A 278 -1.28 3.43 20.46
C PRO A 278 -0.42 2.18 20.19
N GLY A 279 0.43 2.25 19.16
CA GLY A 279 1.33 1.16 18.78
C GLY A 279 0.72 0.11 17.85
N PHE A 280 -0.58 0.18 17.55
CA PHE A 280 -1.27 -0.72 16.61
C PHE A 280 -1.84 0.09 15.45
N SER A 281 -1.03 0.23 14.40
CA SER A 281 -1.46 0.82 13.14
C SER A 281 -2.17 -0.24 12.31
N ILE A 282 -3.30 0.12 11.71
CA ILE A 282 -4.10 -0.76 10.86
C ILE A 282 -4.30 -0.14 9.48
N GLY A 283 -4.55 -0.94 8.45
CA GLY A 283 -4.72 -0.50 7.07
C GLY A 283 -5.92 -1.11 6.36
N GLY A 284 -6.29 -0.52 5.23
CA GLY A 284 -7.42 -0.98 4.40
C GLY A 284 -6.97 -1.75 3.16
N HIS A 285 -5.85 -2.47 3.17
CA HIS A 285 -5.08 -2.68 1.94
C HIS A 285 -5.89 -3.21 0.76
N ILE A 286 -5.57 -2.69 -0.43
CA ILE A 286 -6.30 -2.96 -1.67
C ILE A 286 -5.40 -3.78 -2.56
N HIS A 287 -5.90 -4.90 -3.07
CA HIS A 287 -5.15 -5.82 -3.91
C HIS A 287 -5.57 -5.63 -5.36
N PHE A 288 -4.58 -5.62 -6.24
CA PHE A 288 -4.79 -5.50 -7.67
C PHE A 288 -4.21 -6.72 -8.36
N SER A 289 -5.03 -7.43 -9.12
CA SER A 289 -4.64 -8.55 -9.98
C SER A 289 -4.96 -8.25 -11.44
N ASN A 290 -4.40 -9.02 -12.36
CA ASN A 290 -4.45 -8.78 -13.81
C ASN A 290 -3.80 -7.47 -14.26
N ILE A 291 -2.92 -6.90 -13.43
CA ILE A 291 -2.12 -5.73 -13.77
C ILE A 291 -0.69 -5.90 -13.25
N THR A 292 0.27 -5.48 -14.05
CA THR A 292 1.69 -5.47 -13.66
C THR A 292 1.99 -4.24 -12.83
N LEU A 293 2.51 -4.46 -11.63
CA LEU A 293 3.05 -3.40 -10.80
C LEU A 293 4.21 -2.69 -11.51
N ASN A 294 4.15 -1.37 -11.57
CA ASN A 294 5.21 -0.50 -12.08
C ASN A 294 5.26 0.82 -11.30
N ALA A 295 6.31 1.62 -11.50
CA ALA A 295 6.49 2.85 -10.75
C ALA A 295 5.41 3.90 -11.08
N GLY A 296 5.01 4.01 -12.35
CA GLY A 296 3.94 4.91 -12.78
C GLY A 296 2.59 4.61 -12.13
N LEU A 297 2.22 3.33 -12.02
CA LEU A 297 0.99 2.92 -11.35
C LEU A 297 0.99 3.27 -9.86
N LEU A 298 2.10 3.06 -9.14
CA LEU A 298 2.18 3.46 -7.73
C LEU A 298 2.12 4.97 -7.56
N ARG A 299 2.75 5.75 -8.45
CA ARG A 299 2.60 7.21 -8.44
C ARG A 299 1.16 7.63 -8.64
N ALA A 300 0.45 7.02 -9.58
CA ALA A 300 -0.97 7.31 -9.81
C ALA A 300 -1.81 6.96 -8.56
N LEU A 301 -1.55 5.81 -7.93
CA LEU A 301 -2.22 5.43 -6.68
C LEU A 301 -1.97 6.46 -5.57
N ASP A 302 -0.72 6.90 -5.36
CA ASP A 302 -0.44 7.90 -4.32
C ASP A 302 -1.11 9.24 -4.60
N ASN A 303 -1.09 9.73 -5.84
CA ASN A 303 -1.64 11.04 -6.21
C ASN A 303 -3.16 11.07 -6.29
N TYR A 304 -3.80 10.04 -6.84
CA TYR A 304 -5.24 10.05 -7.18
C TYR A 304 -6.10 9.17 -6.27
N LEU A 305 -5.49 8.34 -5.43
CA LEU A 305 -6.19 7.59 -4.38
C LEU A 305 -5.67 7.97 -2.99
N GLY A 306 -4.34 8.03 -2.83
CA GLY A 306 -3.67 8.37 -1.59
C GLY A 306 -4.02 9.77 -1.09
N ILE A 307 -3.88 10.81 -1.92
CA ILE A 307 -4.21 12.19 -1.53
C ILE A 307 -5.71 12.36 -1.20
N PRO A 308 -6.68 11.91 -2.04
CA PRO A 308 -8.09 12.03 -1.69
C PRO A 308 -8.45 11.34 -0.37
N ILE A 309 -7.90 10.15 -0.11
CA ILE A 309 -8.12 9.45 1.17
C ILE A 309 -7.44 10.20 2.33
N PHE A 310 -6.22 10.70 2.12
CA PHE A 310 -5.51 11.52 3.09
C PHE A 310 -6.34 12.74 3.53
N LEU A 311 -7.13 13.35 2.63
CA LEU A 311 -7.94 14.52 2.94
C LEU A 311 -9.18 14.21 3.78
N ILE A 312 -9.67 12.97 3.76
CA ILE A 312 -10.88 12.56 4.50
C ILE A 312 -10.57 11.69 5.74
N GLU A 313 -9.32 11.25 5.94
CA GLU A 313 -8.95 10.49 7.14
C GLU A 313 -8.62 11.39 8.35
N ASP A 314 -8.76 10.82 9.56
CA ASP A 314 -8.39 11.51 10.81
C ASP A 314 -6.86 11.63 10.93
N GLN A 315 -6.33 12.85 10.71
CA GLN A 315 -4.88 13.07 10.75
C GLN A 315 -4.26 12.85 12.14
N THR A 316 -5.05 12.91 13.22
CA THR A 316 -4.52 12.73 14.58
C THR A 316 -4.00 11.31 14.84
N THR A 317 -4.54 10.33 14.12
CA THR A 317 -4.13 8.91 14.15
C THR A 317 -3.31 8.56 12.92
N ALA A 318 -3.64 9.10 11.74
CA ALA A 318 -2.94 8.81 10.49
C ALA A 318 -1.45 9.20 10.51
N VAL A 319 -1.12 10.37 11.06
CA VAL A 319 0.29 10.80 11.21
C VAL A 319 1.09 9.82 12.07
N LYS A 320 0.47 9.22 13.09
CA LYS A 320 1.13 8.24 13.96
C LYS A 320 1.37 6.93 13.21
N ARG A 321 0.38 6.47 12.42
CA ARG A 321 0.49 5.31 11.53
C ARG A 321 1.68 5.47 10.58
N ARG A 322 1.75 6.57 9.83
CA ARG A 322 2.78 6.85 8.80
C ARG A 322 4.23 6.87 9.33
N ARG A 323 4.43 6.96 10.65
CA ARG A 323 5.78 6.81 11.27
C ARG A 323 6.38 5.43 10.99
N ARG A 324 5.56 4.39 10.91
CA ARG A 324 5.99 2.99 10.75
C ARG A 324 5.31 2.29 9.59
N TYR A 325 4.06 2.63 9.29
CA TYR A 325 3.21 1.91 8.35
C TYR A 325 2.35 2.86 7.51
N GLY A 326 2.05 2.51 6.27
CA GLY A 326 1.25 3.35 5.38
C GLY A 326 2.00 4.52 4.78
N LYS A 327 3.27 4.33 4.46
CA LYS A 327 4.09 5.37 3.81
C LYS A 327 3.67 5.54 2.35
N LEU A 328 4.13 6.64 1.74
CA LEU A 328 4.01 6.81 0.28
C LEU A 328 4.63 5.61 -0.43
N SER A 329 3.94 5.17 -1.49
CA SER A 329 4.32 4.06 -2.34
C SER A 329 4.62 2.78 -1.56
N GLU A 330 3.91 2.52 -0.46
CA GLU A 330 4.07 1.29 0.30
C GLU A 330 3.22 0.19 -0.33
N TYR A 331 3.88 -0.88 -0.76
CA TYR A 331 3.25 -1.99 -1.47
C TYR A 331 3.84 -3.34 -1.04
N ARG A 332 3.16 -4.42 -1.42
CA ARG A 332 3.65 -5.78 -1.27
C ARG A 332 3.25 -6.64 -2.47
N ASN A 333 4.20 -7.36 -3.06
CA ASN A 333 3.91 -8.35 -4.10
C ASN A 333 3.18 -9.57 -3.50
N LYS A 334 2.22 -10.13 -4.25
CA LYS A 334 1.51 -11.35 -3.86
C LYS A 334 1.94 -12.54 -4.72
N ASN A 335 2.03 -13.72 -4.11
CA ASN A 335 2.54 -14.94 -4.77
C ASN A 335 1.64 -15.43 -5.91
N HIS A 336 0.33 -15.17 -5.83
CA HIS A 336 -0.65 -15.55 -6.84
C HIS A 336 -0.72 -14.56 -8.02
N GLY A 337 0.24 -13.63 -8.13
CA GLY A 337 0.23 -12.53 -9.09
C GLY A 337 -0.48 -11.29 -8.56
N GLY A 338 -0.08 -10.12 -9.07
CA GLY A 338 -0.56 -8.82 -8.60
C GLY A 338 0.17 -8.30 -7.35
N PHE A 339 -0.39 -7.25 -6.75
CA PHE A 339 0.20 -6.57 -5.60
C PHE A 339 -0.87 -5.98 -4.66
N GLU A 340 -0.45 -5.66 -3.45
CA GLU A 340 -1.22 -4.98 -2.41
C GLU A 340 -0.68 -3.56 -2.23
N TYR A 341 -1.57 -2.56 -2.28
CA TYR A 341 -1.30 -1.16 -1.97
C TYR A 341 -1.70 -0.85 -0.53
N ARG A 342 -0.77 -0.25 0.23
CA ARG A 342 -0.81 -0.24 1.71
C ARG A 342 -0.84 1.16 2.32
N THR A 343 -0.77 2.20 1.50
CA THR A 343 -0.70 3.59 1.96
C THR A 343 -1.94 4.05 2.73
N PRO A 344 -3.20 3.75 2.33
CA PRO A 344 -4.38 4.18 3.05
C PRO A 344 -4.54 3.54 4.44
N GLY A 345 -5.09 4.29 5.41
CA GLY A 345 -5.65 3.70 6.64
C GLY A 345 -6.83 2.76 6.34
N SER A 346 -7.37 2.11 7.37
CA SER A 346 -8.54 1.25 7.21
C SER A 346 -9.80 2.07 6.90
N TRP A 347 -10.15 2.12 5.62
CA TRP A 347 -11.36 2.75 5.08
C TRP A 347 -12.64 1.98 5.40
N LEU A 348 -12.57 0.89 6.17
CA LEU A 348 -13.69 0.06 6.62
C LEU A 348 -14.64 0.78 7.60
N VAL A 349 -14.40 2.07 7.89
CA VAL A 349 -15.15 2.92 8.82
C VAL A 349 -16.66 3.00 8.50
N SER A 350 -17.05 2.91 7.23
CA SER A 350 -18.44 2.84 6.78
C SER A 350 -18.54 2.17 5.41
N ARG A 351 -19.76 1.75 5.03
CA ARG A 351 -20.00 1.15 3.71
C ARG A 351 -19.81 2.18 2.60
N GLU A 352 -20.26 3.41 2.81
CA GLU A 352 -20.21 4.50 1.86
C GLU A 352 -18.75 4.87 1.53
N ILE A 353 -17.90 5.03 2.55
CA ILE A 353 -16.47 5.31 2.37
C ILE A 353 -15.75 4.14 1.70
N ALA A 354 -16.02 2.91 2.14
CA ALA A 354 -15.43 1.73 1.51
C ALA A 354 -15.78 1.64 0.03
N THR A 355 -17.04 1.92 -0.33
CA THR A 355 -17.51 1.89 -1.72
C THR A 355 -16.78 2.95 -2.54
N ALA A 356 -16.73 4.18 -2.04
CA ALA A 356 -16.04 5.29 -2.70
C ALA A 356 -14.55 5.00 -2.93
N VAL A 357 -13.86 4.47 -1.92
CA VAL A 357 -12.43 4.12 -2.00
C VAL A 357 -12.16 3.03 -3.03
N LEU A 358 -12.95 1.95 -3.04
CA LEU A 358 -12.75 0.85 -3.99
C LEU A 358 -13.12 1.25 -5.44
N CYS A 359 -14.16 2.07 -5.62
CA CYS A 359 -14.52 2.60 -6.93
C CYS A 359 -13.46 3.57 -7.46
N LEU A 360 -12.98 4.49 -6.63
CA LEU A 360 -11.87 5.37 -7.00
C LEU A 360 -10.60 4.58 -7.32
N ALA A 361 -10.28 3.55 -6.52
CA ALA A 361 -9.17 2.65 -6.80
C ALA A 361 -9.33 1.95 -8.16
N LYS A 362 -10.55 1.51 -8.54
CA LYS A 362 -10.84 0.92 -9.86
C LYS A 362 -10.57 1.90 -10.98
N ILE A 363 -11.00 3.16 -10.87
CA ILE A 363 -10.73 4.21 -11.86
C ILE A 363 -9.22 4.39 -12.03
N VAL A 364 -8.52 4.66 -10.93
CA VAL A 364 -7.08 4.97 -10.95
C VAL A 364 -6.27 3.82 -11.54
N VAL A 365 -6.48 2.59 -11.06
CA VAL A 365 -5.68 1.44 -11.53
C VAL A 365 -5.95 1.09 -12.99
N SER A 366 -7.20 1.25 -13.46
CA SER A 366 -7.59 0.87 -14.83
C SER A 366 -7.15 1.90 -15.86
N ARG A 367 -6.85 3.14 -15.44
CA ARG A 367 -6.56 4.29 -16.32
C ARG A 367 -5.33 5.08 -15.90
N TYR A 368 -4.42 4.47 -15.14
CA TYR A 368 -3.26 5.15 -14.55
C TYR A 368 -2.35 5.87 -15.56
N TYR A 369 -2.35 5.42 -16.83
CA TYR A 369 -1.58 6.02 -17.92
C TYR A 369 -2.15 7.36 -18.41
N GLN A 370 -3.43 7.65 -18.13
CA GLN A 370 -4.08 8.93 -18.46
C GLN A 370 -3.88 9.98 -17.35
N LEU A 371 -3.55 9.53 -16.14
CA LEU A 371 -3.37 10.35 -14.94
C LEU A 371 -1.91 10.85 -14.87
N LYS A 372 -1.67 12.09 -15.33
CA LYS A 372 -0.31 12.61 -15.59
C LYS A 372 0.27 13.45 -14.45
N GLY A 373 -0.57 13.97 -13.57
CA GLY A 373 -0.18 14.78 -12.43
C GLY A 373 0.73 14.05 -11.44
N ASN A 374 1.70 14.78 -10.90
CA ASN A 374 2.68 14.29 -9.93
C ASN A 374 2.84 15.28 -8.78
N TYR A 375 1.78 15.39 -8.00
CA TYR A 375 1.59 16.34 -6.90
C TYR A 375 2.45 16.07 -5.67
N LEU A 376 3.11 14.92 -5.61
CA LEU A 376 4.02 14.51 -4.53
C LEU A 376 5.51 14.65 -4.92
N ASN A 377 5.82 15.22 -6.09
CA ASN A 377 7.20 15.34 -6.61
C ASN A 377 7.97 16.56 -6.08
N ASN A 378 7.89 16.81 -4.77
CA ASN A 378 8.69 17.82 -4.08
C ASN A 378 8.74 17.52 -2.58
N ALA A 379 9.67 18.16 -1.86
CA ALA A 379 9.92 17.88 -0.45
C ALA A 379 8.75 18.37 0.42
N GLU A 380 8.14 19.50 0.06
CA GLU A 380 7.06 20.16 0.78
C GLU A 380 5.81 19.28 0.80
N ALA A 381 5.40 18.74 -0.35
CA ALA A 381 4.25 17.84 -0.49
C ALA A 381 4.45 16.55 0.31
N GLN A 382 5.61 15.92 0.18
CA GLN A 382 5.89 14.69 0.94
C GLN A 382 5.96 14.97 2.44
N GLN A 383 6.50 16.13 2.84
CA GLN A 383 6.50 16.55 4.23
C GLN A 383 5.09 16.82 4.74
N ALA A 384 4.23 17.50 3.96
CA ALA A 384 2.83 17.73 4.26
C ALA A 384 2.10 16.40 4.50
N PHE A 385 2.35 15.40 3.66
CA PHE A 385 1.77 14.05 3.81
C PHE A 385 2.17 13.41 5.14
N TYR A 386 3.45 13.48 5.53
CA TYR A 386 3.91 12.89 6.79
C TYR A 386 3.54 13.70 8.04
N LYS A 387 3.33 15.02 7.90
CA LYS A 387 2.88 15.90 8.98
C LYS A 387 1.36 15.94 9.14
N GLY A 388 0.60 15.42 8.17
CA GLY A 388 -0.85 15.48 8.19
C GLY A 388 -1.39 16.88 7.87
N ASP A 389 -0.65 17.65 7.07
CA ASP A 389 -1.08 18.98 6.63
C ASP A 389 -2.11 18.85 5.51
N GLN A 390 -3.38 18.96 5.89
CA GLN A 390 -4.49 18.90 4.94
C GLN A 390 -4.69 20.19 4.15
N GLU A 391 -4.23 21.35 4.63
CA GLU A 391 -4.41 22.59 3.87
C GLU A 391 -3.57 22.58 2.59
N TYR A 392 -2.34 22.06 2.66
CA TYR A 392 -1.49 21.87 1.48
C TYR A 392 -2.22 21.13 0.37
N PHE A 393 -2.82 19.97 0.70
CA PHE A 393 -3.49 19.13 -0.30
C PHE A 393 -4.90 19.63 -0.67
N ARG A 394 -5.61 20.34 0.21
CA ARG A 394 -6.90 20.96 -0.12
C ARG A 394 -6.74 22.00 -1.23
N ALA A 395 -5.65 22.75 -1.23
CA ALA A 395 -5.38 23.77 -2.25
C ALA A 395 -5.21 23.17 -3.66
N ILE A 396 -4.66 21.97 -3.77
CA ILE A 396 -4.43 21.28 -5.05
C ILE A 396 -5.51 20.26 -5.41
N PHE A 397 -6.40 19.91 -4.47
CA PHE A 397 -7.45 18.92 -4.68
C PHE A 397 -8.36 19.20 -5.89
N PRO A 398 -8.77 20.46 -6.20
CA PRO A 398 -9.57 20.72 -7.39
C PRO A 398 -8.90 20.27 -8.70
N LEU A 399 -7.57 20.40 -8.80
CA LEU A 399 -6.81 19.94 -9.97
C LEU A 399 -6.80 18.42 -10.06
N ILE A 400 -6.52 17.74 -8.93
CA ILE A 400 -6.53 16.27 -8.84
C ILE A 400 -7.90 15.71 -9.23
N TRP A 401 -8.98 16.33 -8.73
CA TRP A 401 -10.33 15.85 -8.96
C TRP A 401 -10.80 16.09 -10.40
N ALA A 402 -10.46 17.24 -11.01
CA ALA A 402 -10.75 17.51 -12.40
C ALA A 402 -10.10 16.48 -13.35
N GLU A 403 -8.87 16.06 -13.05
CA GLU A 403 -8.22 14.98 -13.81
C GLU A 403 -8.92 13.62 -13.65
N ILE A 404 -9.47 13.32 -12.47
CA ILE A 404 -10.28 12.11 -12.22
C ILE A 404 -11.59 12.18 -13.01
N GLU A 405 -12.25 13.34 -13.03
CA GLU A 405 -13.51 13.58 -13.76
C GLU A 405 -13.35 13.44 -15.28
N ALA A 406 -12.16 13.74 -15.81
CA ALA A 406 -11.84 13.60 -17.22
C ALA A 406 -11.65 12.14 -17.68
N ILE A 407 -11.54 11.18 -16.76
CA ILE A 407 -11.37 9.76 -17.09
C ILE A 407 -12.68 9.15 -17.59
N ASP A 408 -12.60 8.39 -18.67
CA ASP A 408 -13.74 7.68 -19.29
C ASP A 408 -14.56 6.83 -18.29
N LEU A 409 -13.89 6.20 -17.33
CA LEU A 409 -14.51 5.36 -16.30
C LEU A 409 -15.20 6.14 -15.17
N PHE A 410 -15.03 7.46 -15.08
CA PHE A 410 -15.59 8.29 -14.01
C PHE A 410 -17.12 8.19 -13.97
N ALA A 411 -17.78 8.33 -15.12
CA ALA A 411 -19.23 8.36 -15.23
C ALA A 411 -19.90 7.11 -14.63
N GLN A 412 -19.23 5.95 -14.72
CA GLN A 412 -19.73 4.69 -14.18
C GLN A 412 -19.84 4.70 -12.64
N TYR A 413 -18.93 5.39 -11.96
CA TYR A 413 -18.83 5.37 -10.49
C TYR A 413 -19.05 6.73 -9.83
N ALA A 414 -19.46 7.75 -10.59
CA ALA A 414 -19.58 9.13 -10.12
C ALA A 414 -20.43 9.25 -8.84
N SER A 415 -21.56 8.55 -8.77
CA SER A 415 -22.42 8.51 -7.59
C SER A 415 -21.73 7.89 -6.38
N ASP A 416 -20.99 6.80 -6.59
CA ASP A 416 -20.31 6.04 -5.53
C ASP A 416 -19.15 6.83 -4.92
N ILE A 417 -18.43 7.62 -5.72
CA ILE A 417 -17.26 8.38 -5.27
C ILE A 417 -17.58 9.82 -4.83
N SER A 418 -18.81 10.29 -5.06
CA SER A 418 -19.26 11.67 -4.78
C SER A 418 -19.09 12.11 -3.33
N ILE A 419 -19.08 11.16 -2.39
CA ILE A 419 -18.87 11.45 -0.97
C ILE A 419 -17.47 12.02 -0.69
N ILE A 420 -16.47 11.69 -1.50
CA ILE A 420 -15.08 12.14 -1.32
C ILE A 420 -14.98 13.66 -1.49
N PRO A 421 -15.31 14.26 -2.65
CA PRO A 421 -15.25 15.72 -2.81
C PRO A 421 -16.21 16.43 -1.86
N TRP A 422 -17.38 15.85 -1.56
CA TRP A 422 -18.29 16.42 -0.57
C TRP A 422 -17.65 16.54 0.82
N MET A 423 -17.00 15.48 1.31
CA MET A 423 -16.32 15.51 2.61
C MET A 423 -15.17 16.51 2.63
N ILE A 424 -14.38 16.56 1.55
CA ILE A 424 -13.22 17.44 1.44
C ILE A 424 -13.66 18.91 1.46
N ASN A 425 -14.66 19.26 0.64
CA ASN A 425 -15.21 20.62 0.55
C ASN A 425 -15.85 21.07 1.87
N ASN A 426 -16.47 20.15 2.60
CA ASN A 426 -17.09 20.43 3.90
C ASN A 426 -16.13 20.25 5.08
N ARG A 427 -14.85 19.95 4.84
CA ARG A 427 -13.81 19.75 5.87
C ARG A 427 -14.19 18.67 6.89
N ILE A 428 -14.83 17.60 6.42
CA ILE A 428 -15.27 16.46 7.24
C ILE A 428 -14.23 15.35 7.14
N ALA A 429 -13.79 14.85 8.29
CA ALA A 429 -13.02 13.60 8.38
C ALA A 429 -13.93 12.43 8.76
N TRP A 430 -13.57 11.21 8.36
CA TRP A 430 -14.28 10.01 8.77
C TRP A 430 -14.17 9.78 10.29
N ASN A 431 -15.13 9.06 10.86
CA ASN A 431 -15.17 8.80 12.29
C ASN A 431 -14.54 7.45 12.66
N GLU A 432 -13.26 7.45 13.04
CA GLU A 432 -12.54 6.25 13.48
C GLU A 432 -13.03 5.70 14.83
N LYS A 433 -13.75 6.53 15.59
CA LYS A 433 -14.32 6.14 16.89
C LYS A 433 -15.67 5.49 16.74
N ALA A 434 -16.31 5.43 15.58
CA ALA A 434 -17.62 4.81 15.43
C ALA A 434 -17.55 3.27 15.55
N ASP A 435 -18.66 2.62 15.91
CA ASP A 435 -18.75 1.16 15.77
C ASP A 435 -19.05 0.87 14.30
N LEU A 436 -18.10 0.27 13.58
CA LEU A 436 -18.25 0.05 12.15
C LEU A 436 -19.49 -0.80 11.84
N ARG A 437 -19.92 -1.71 12.74
CA ARG A 437 -21.13 -2.51 12.51
C ARG A 437 -22.37 -1.65 12.31
N LYS A 438 -22.47 -0.52 13.02
CA LYS A 438 -23.58 0.42 12.86
C LYS A 438 -23.54 1.10 11.49
N ALA A 439 -22.37 1.58 11.08
CA ALA A 439 -22.17 2.23 9.79
C ALA A 439 -22.40 1.26 8.61
N TRP A 440 -22.12 -0.04 8.80
CA TRP A 440 -22.37 -1.10 7.84
C TRP A 440 -23.77 -1.73 7.93
N LYS A 441 -24.64 -1.22 8.81
CA LYS A 441 -25.99 -1.75 9.07
C LYS A 441 -26.01 -3.25 9.39
N ILE A 442 -25.01 -3.70 10.16
CA ILE A 442 -24.90 -5.08 10.64
C ILE A 442 -25.60 -5.19 11.99
N ALA A 443 -26.66 -6.00 12.04
CA ALA A 443 -27.42 -6.22 13.26
C ALA A 443 -26.58 -6.94 14.32
N VAL A 444 -26.51 -6.37 15.52
CA VAL A 444 -25.95 -7.05 16.70
C VAL A 444 -27.10 -7.75 17.41
N PRO A 445 -27.06 -9.09 17.60
CA PRO A 445 -28.13 -9.82 18.27
C PRO A 445 -28.41 -9.23 19.66
N LYS A 446 -29.68 -9.05 20.03
CA LYS A 446 -30.05 -8.68 21.39
C LYS A 446 -29.68 -9.83 22.34
N LYS A 447 -29.24 -9.51 23.56
CA LYS A 447 -28.67 -10.44 24.56
C LYS A 447 -29.35 -11.82 24.70
N LYS A 448 -30.67 -11.93 24.51
CA LYS A 448 -31.39 -13.21 24.52
C LYS A 448 -31.09 -14.09 23.30
N GLN A 449 -30.96 -13.53 22.11
CA GLN A 449 -30.69 -14.28 20.86
C GLN A 449 -29.25 -14.79 20.74
N ALA A 450 -28.27 -14.12 21.36
CA ALA A 450 -26.89 -14.58 21.37
C ALA A 450 -26.70 -15.92 22.11
N GLN A 451 -27.54 -16.21 23.12
CA GLN A 451 -27.56 -17.50 23.82
C GLN A 451 -28.14 -18.63 22.96
N TYR A 452 -29.14 -18.33 22.11
CA TYR A 452 -29.73 -19.32 21.21
C TYR A 452 -28.79 -19.63 20.02
N ILE A 453 -28.14 -18.63 19.43
CA ILE A 453 -27.18 -18.85 18.32
C ILE A 453 -25.98 -19.69 18.81
N ALA A 454 -25.45 -19.42 20.00
CA ALA A 454 -24.36 -20.22 20.56
C ALA A 454 -24.78 -21.67 20.87
N ALA A 455 -26.06 -21.91 21.19
CA ALA A 455 -26.60 -23.24 21.39
C ALA A 455 -26.82 -23.98 20.06
N ASP A 456 -27.29 -23.28 19.02
CA ASP A 456 -27.46 -23.82 17.67
C ASP A 456 -26.11 -24.15 17.01
N ASP A 457 -25.09 -23.30 17.20
CA ASP A 457 -23.73 -23.55 16.69
C ASP A 457 -23.07 -24.74 17.43
N LEU A 458 -23.31 -24.88 18.74
CA LEU A 458 -22.87 -26.06 19.50
C LEU A 458 -23.59 -27.32 19.01
N ALA A 459 -24.89 -27.24 18.73
CA ALA A 459 -25.67 -28.35 18.19
C ALA A 459 -25.21 -28.74 16.77
N ALA A 460 -24.91 -27.76 15.91
CA ALA A 460 -24.38 -28.00 14.57
C ALA A 460 -22.98 -28.65 14.60
N SER A 461 -22.10 -28.18 15.49
CA SER A 461 -20.76 -28.78 15.66
C SER A 461 -20.82 -30.20 16.23
N ILE A 462 -21.76 -30.48 17.14
CA ILE A 462 -22.01 -31.85 17.64
C ILE A 462 -22.57 -32.75 16.53
N ALA A 463 -23.46 -32.24 15.67
CA ALA A 463 -24.01 -32.99 14.55
C ALA A 463 -22.93 -33.33 13.49
N GLU A 464 -22.00 -32.41 13.24
CA GLU A 464 -20.88 -32.62 12.32
C GLU A 464 -19.91 -33.71 12.84
N LEU A 465 -19.62 -33.71 14.16
CA LEU A 465 -18.82 -34.74 14.83
C LEU A 465 -19.51 -36.11 14.90
N GLN A 466 -20.84 -36.16 14.87
CA GLN A 466 -21.62 -37.41 14.85
C GLN A 466 -21.81 -37.95 13.42
N GLY A 467 -21.86 -37.07 12.41
CA GLY A 467 -21.91 -37.45 11.00
C GLY A 467 -20.66 -38.17 10.52
N GLU A 468 -19.47 -37.78 11.02
CA GLU A 468 -18.20 -38.44 10.69
C GLU A 468 -18.05 -39.85 11.30
N ARG A 469 -18.85 -40.22 12.31
CA ARG A 469 -18.83 -41.59 12.88
C ARG A 469 -19.68 -42.60 12.11
N ASN A 470 -20.59 -42.16 11.24
CA ASN A 470 -21.52 -43.03 10.53
C ASN A 470 -21.15 -43.28 9.06
N SER A 471 -20.01 -42.79 8.57
CA SER A 471 -19.55 -42.98 7.19
C SER A 471 -18.47 -44.07 7.02
N SER A 472 -18.33 -45.00 7.98
CA SER A 472 -17.43 -46.16 7.83
C SER A 472 -18.14 -47.48 8.15
N SER A 473 -19.03 -47.91 7.27
CA SER A 473 -19.46 -49.31 7.20
C SER A 473 -19.94 -49.68 5.80
N HIS A 474 -19.51 -50.86 5.34
CA HIS A 474 -19.64 -51.51 4.02
C HIS A 474 -18.43 -51.29 3.11
N THR A 475 -17.78 -52.32 2.54
CA THR A 475 -18.12 -53.74 2.31
C THR A 475 -16.85 -54.40 1.76
N TYR A 476 -16.53 -55.66 2.09
CA TYR A 476 -15.87 -56.57 1.15
C TYR A 476 -16.05 -58.03 1.60
N GLY A 477 -16.69 -58.82 0.73
CA GLY A 477 -16.59 -60.27 0.73
C GLY A 477 -15.35 -60.73 -0.02
N GLY A 478 -14.85 -61.91 0.33
CA GLY A 478 -13.71 -62.55 -0.33
C GLY A 478 -13.17 -63.71 0.50
N GLU A 479 -13.09 -64.87 -0.14
CA GLU A 479 -12.90 -66.22 0.40
C GLU A 479 -11.50 -66.49 0.98
N SER A 480 -11.42 -67.50 1.87
CA SER A 480 -10.16 -68.09 2.38
C SER A 480 -9.66 -69.19 1.43
N PRO A 481 -8.35 -69.50 1.41
CA PRO A 481 -7.87 -70.69 2.12
C PRO A 481 -6.46 -70.54 2.79
N PRO A 482 -5.99 -71.57 3.56
CA PRO A 482 -5.05 -71.40 4.68
C PRO A 482 -3.62 -71.87 4.38
N GLY A 483 -2.65 -71.49 5.23
CA GLY A 483 -1.31 -72.08 5.19
C GLY A 483 -0.23 -71.45 6.09
N THR A 484 -0.06 -72.04 7.28
CA THR A 484 1.22 -72.51 7.89
C THR A 484 2.45 -71.61 8.13
N THR A 485 3.06 -71.90 9.28
CA THR A 485 4.46 -71.74 9.74
C THR A 485 4.90 -70.46 10.48
N ALA A 486 5.20 -70.68 11.77
CA ALA A 486 6.09 -69.89 12.63
C ALA A 486 7.57 -70.30 12.38
N PRO A 487 8.58 -69.96 13.22
CA PRO A 487 8.76 -68.88 14.20
C PRO A 487 10.15 -68.16 14.05
N GLY A 488 10.43 -67.09 14.81
CA GLY A 488 11.83 -66.63 14.90
C GLY A 488 12.17 -65.35 15.69
N ARG A 489 12.24 -65.48 17.02
CA ARG A 489 13.20 -64.83 17.96
C ARG A 489 13.22 -63.29 18.12
N ARG A 490 12.85 -62.84 19.33
CA ARG A 490 13.70 -62.30 20.45
C ARG A 490 13.84 -60.77 20.36
N SER A 491 13.71 -59.96 21.42
CA SER A 491 13.55 -60.18 22.86
C SER A 491 13.33 -58.81 23.55
N SER A 492 12.48 -58.78 24.60
CA SER A 492 12.53 -58.01 25.89
C SER A 492 13.31 -56.67 25.96
N ALA A 493 12.86 -55.61 26.63
CA ALA A 493 12.29 -55.51 28.00
C ALA A 493 11.55 -54.14 28.15
N GLN A 494 10.39 -53.98 28.82
CA GLN A 494 10.12 -53.91 30.28
C GLN A 494 11.17 -53.15 31.11
N ASN A 495 10.89 -52.35 32.14
CA ASN A 495 9.75 -51.55 32.63
C ASN A 495 10.31 -50.82 33.89
N SER A 496 10.18 -49.50 33.99
CA SER A 496 9.96 -48.69 35.24
C SER A 496 10.98 -48.75 36.42
N PRO A 497 10.84 -47.98 37.53
CA PRO A 497 10.70 -46.52 37.73
C PRO A 497 11.59 -45.92 38.89
N ARG A 498 11.41 -44.61 39.16
CA ARG A 498 11.41 -43.88 40.47
C ARG A 498 12.62 -43.01 40.97
N THR A 499 12.25 -41.76 41.34
CA THR A 499 12.62 -40.90 42.53
C THR A 499 13.92 -40.06 42.67
N THR A 500 13.71 -38.73 42.80
CA THR A 500 14.23 -37.70 43.76
C THR A 500 15.74 -37.44 43.99
N ARG A 501 16.19 -36.16 43.90
CA ARG A 501 16.63 -35.28 45.04
C ARG A 501 17.31 -33.93 44.63
N SER A 502 16.95 -32.86 45.35
CA SER A 502 17.71 -31.69 45.91
C SER A 502 18.70 -30.79 45.12
N SER A 503 18.55 -29.48 45.37
CA SER A 503 19.41 -28.28 45.09
C SER A 503 20.73 -28.23 45.91
N PRO A 504 21.70 -27.29 45.68
CA PRO A 504 21.59 -25.86 46.09
C PRO A 504 22.34 -24.78 45.23
N THR A 505 22.06 -23.50 45.51
CA THR A 505 22.69 -22.23 45.02
C THR A 505 24.06 -21.90 45.67
N PRO A 506 24.83 -20.86 45.24
CA PRO A 506 24.70 -19.52 45.85
C PRO A 506 24.97 -18.25 44.98
N ARG A 507 24.52 -17.12 45.56
CA ARG A 507 24.60 -15.66 45.32
C ARG A 507 25.87 -15.01 44.71
N SER A 508 25.64 -13.84 44.07
CA SER A 508 26.30 -12.57 44.44
C SER A 508 25.44 -11.33 44.08
N GLN A 509 25.42 -10.33 44.97
CA GLN A 509 24.73 -9.03 44.89
C GLN A 509 25.76 -7.92 44.67
N ARG A 510 25.40 -6.83 43.97
CA ARG A 510 25.60 -5.44 44.46
C ARG A 510 24.91 -4.37 43.60
N SER A 511 24.23 -3.46 44.29
CA SER A 511 23.59 -2.21 43.84
C SER A 511 24.60 -1.09 43.62
N ILE A 512 24.26 -0.03 42.84
CA ILE A 512 24.44 1.40 43.22
C ILE A 512 23.39 2.28 42.50
N ARG A 513 22.81 3.22 43.26
CA ARG A 513 21.91 4.33 42.87
C ARG A 513 22.70 5.50 42.26
N GLY A 514 22.04 6.30 41.40
CA GLY A 514 22.45 7.66 41.08
C GLY A 514 21.24 8.55 40.77
N ILE A 515 20.93 9.45 41.70
CA ILE A 515 19.92 10.52 41.63
C ILE A 515 20.62 11.78 41.13
N ILE A 516 20.07 12.50 40.16
CA ILE A 516 20.14 13.97 40.09
C ILE A 516 18.79 14.50 39.60
N SER A 517 18.16 15.31 40.43
CA SER A 517 17.01 16.17 40.14
C SER A 517 17.48 17.60 39.86
N SER A 518 16.81 18.32 38.98
CA SER A 518 16.72 19.78 39.03
C SER A 518 15.27 20.23 38.78
N SER A 519 14.78 21.05 39.72
CA SER A 519 13.56 21.86 39.79
C SER A 519 13.62 23.02 38.76
N ALA A 520 12.58 23.75 38.34
CA ALA A 520 11.27 24.20 38.86
C ALA A 520 10.40 24.72 37.64
N PRO A 521 9.33 25.54 37.78
CA PRO A 521 8.14 25.58 38.64
C PRO A 521 6.81 25.42 37.83
N PRO A 522 5.61 25.39 38.46
CA PRO A 522 4.33 25.17 37.76
C PRO A 522 3.69 26.47 37.28
N GLY A 523 3.50 26.60 35.96
CA GLY A 523 2.73 27.67 35.32
C GLY A 523 1.29 27.24 35.05
N LEU A 524 0.35 27.95 35.68
CA LEU A 524 -1.09 27.95 35.41
C LEU A 524 -1.38 28.17 33.93
N TYR A 525 -2.14 27.27 33.29
CA TYR A 525 -2.90 27.62 32.09
C TYR A 525 -4.33 27.07 32.14
N TYR A 526 -5.22 28.01 31.88
CA TYR A 526 -6.66 27.95 31.89
C TYR A 526 -7.24 26.79 31.08
N ARG A 527 -8.25 26.14 31.67
CA ARG A 527 -9.28 25.38 30.96
C ARG A 527 -10.00 26.32 29.99
N SER A 528 -10.05 25.95 28.72
CA SER A 528 -11.16 26.30 27.84
C SER A 528 -11.54 25.04 27.05
N SER A 529 -12.67 24.45 27.42
CA SER A 529 -13.32 23.37 26.68
C SER A 529 -14.14 23.99 25.55
N PRO A 530 -13.99 23.57 24.28
CA PRO A 530 -15.03 23.78 23.29
C PRO A 530 -16.03 22.62 23.41
N VAL A 531 -17.27 22.98 23.73
CA VAL A 531 -18.44 22.10 23.64
C VAL A 531 -18.66 21.77 22.16
N TYR A 532 -18.25 20.59 21.72
CA TYR A 532 -18.72 20.03 20.45
C TYR A 532 -20.05 19.33 20.72
N ARG A 533 -21.14 19.92 20.23
CA ARG A 533 -22.45 19.27 20.15
C ARG A 533 -22.35 18.08 19.19
N ASP A 534 -22.66 16.90 19.69
CA ASP A 534 -22.96 15.72 18.88
C ASP A 534 -24.15 16.03 17.94
N MET A 535 -23.90 16.17 16.64
CA MET A 535 -24.94 16.03 15.62
C MET A 535 -24.88 14.63 15.03
N GLN A 536 -25.74 13.74 15.53
CA GLN A 536 -26.14 12.55 14.80
C GLN A 536 -27.03 12.98 13.64
N ILE A 537 -26.52 12.92 12.41
CA ILE A 537 -27.34 13.11 11.21
C ILE A 537 -27.84 11.72 10.77
N ASN A 538 -29.06 11.38 11.20
CA ASN A 538 -29.93 10.50 10.45
C ASN A 538 -30.68 11.40 9.46
N ASN A 539 -30.32 11.41 8.18
CA ASN A 539 -31.11 12.11 7.16
C ASN A 539 -31.55 11.13 6.05
N PRO A 540 -32.86 10.84 5.93
CA PRO A 540 -33.41 10.01 4.86
C PRO A 540 -33.70 10.78 3.55
N ASP A 541 -33.37 12.06 3.43
CA ASP A 541 -33.76 12.89 2.26
C ASP A 541 -32.76 12.91 1.08
N LEU A 542 -31.74 12.05 1.07
CA LEU A 542 -30.81 11.92 -0.07
C LEU A 542 -31.40 11.18 -1.28
N ALA A 543 -32.65 10.72 -1.23
CA ALA A 543 -33.28 9.90 -2.27
C ALA A 543 -34.28 10.65 -3.19
N ARG A 544 -34.44 11.98 -3.07
CA ARG A 544 -35.44 12.72 -3.87
C ARG A 544 -35.02 14.13 -4.28
N VAL A 545 -33.86 14.32 -4.92
CA VAL A 545 -33.68 15.47 -5.83
C VAL A 545 -32.60 15.14 -6.86
N ILE A 546 -32.93 14.38 -7.91
CA ILE A 546 -32.43 14.58 -9.29
C ILE A 546 -33.43 13.88 -10.22
N GLU A 547 -34.44 14.61 -10.72
CA GLU A 547 -35.04 14.25 -12.01
C GLU A 547 -34.48 15.21 -13.08
N PRO A 548 -34.02 14.70 -14.23
CA PRO A 548 -33.54 15.54 -15.31
C PRO A 548 -34.72 16.06 -16.13
N GLN A 549 -35.10 17.32 -15.91
CA GLN A 549 -35.97 18.03 -16.85
C GLN A 549 -35.31 19.31 -17.35
N HIS A 550 -35.06 19.30 -18.67
CA HIS A 550 -34.88 20.45 -19.55
C HIS A 550 -33.64 21.35 -19.38
N ILE A 551 -32.55 20.99 -20.08
CA ILE A 551 -31.72 21.99 -20.77
C ILE A 551 -31.30 21.42 -22.14
N ARG A 552 -32.09 21.71 -23.18
CA ARG A 552 -31.57 21.92 -24.54
C ARG A 552 -31.56 23.44 -24.77
N ARG A 553 -30.40 24.07 -24.62
CA ARG A 553 -30.10 25.28 -25.37
C ARG A 553 -28.61 25.37 -25.60
N THR A 554 -28.23 25.29 -26.86
CA THR A 554 -26.89 25.58 -27.38
C THR A 554 -26.61 27.06 -27.14
N LEU A 555 -25.58 27.37 -26.34
CA LEU A 555 -25.10 28.73 -26.16
C LEU A 555 -24.48 29.22 -27.47
N THR A 556 -24.82 30.44 -27.87
CA THR A 556 -24.27 31.06 -29.08
C THR A 556 -22.91 31.69 -28.81
N THR A 557 -22.05 31.75 -29.82
CA THR A 557 -20.65 32.23 -29.76
C THR A 557 -20.49 33.64 -29.15
N SER A 558 -21.55 34.44 -29.09
CA SER A 558 -21.56 35.76 -28.44
C SER A 558 -21.62 35.72 -26.91
N GLU A 559 -22.09 34.63 -26.30
CA GLU A 559 -22.24 34.52 -24.82
C GLU A 559 -20.96 34.04 -24.12
N LEU A 560 -19.98 33.52 -24.87
CA LEU A 560 -18.68 33.08 -24.34
C LEU A 560 -17.67 34.22 -24.12
N ILE A 561 -17.90 35.39 -24.73
CA ILE A 561 -16.94 36.52 -24.71
C ILE A 561 -17.12 37.41 -23.46
N THR A 562 -18.23 37.29 -22.73
CA THR A 562 -18.52 38.14 -21.55
C THR A 562 -18.07 37.54 -20.22
N ALA A 563 -17.64 36.27 -20.19
CA ALA A 563 -17.25 35.57 -18.95
C ALA A 563 -15.74 35.67 -18.60
N TYR A 564 -14.89 36.06 -19.56
CA TYR A 564 -13.42 36.14 -19.36
C TYR A 564 -12.80 37.25 -20.24
N PRO A 565 -12.62 38.48 -19.74
CA PRO A 565 -11.88 39.50 -20.48
C PRO A 565 -10.38 39.28 -20.28
N GLY A 566 -9.68 38.80 -21.32
CA GLY A 566 -8.22 38.90 -21.40
C GLY A 566 -7.47 37.64 -21.80
N VAL A 567 -7.69 37.12 -23.02
CA VAL A 567 -6.66 36.37 -23.76
C VAL A 567 -6.80 36.74 -25.23
N THR A 568 -6.00 37.69 -25.69
CA THR A 568 -5.79 37.93 -27.13
C THR A 568 -4.83 36.88 -27.66
N ALA A 569 -5.31 36.04 -28.58
CA ALA A 569 -4.50 35.15 -29.39
C ALA A 569 -3.82 35.95 -30.52
N GLY A 570 -2.51 35.82 -30.63
CA GLY A 570 -1.73 36.16 -31.82
C GLY A 570 -1.28 34.86 -32.50
N TYR A 571 -1.42 34.84 -33.82
CA TYR A 571 -1.20 33.74 -34.77
C TYR A 571 0.05 32.88 -34.58
#